data_AF-A0A0G0NAQ1-F1
#
_entry.id   AF-A0A0G0NAQ1-F1
#
_cell.length_a   1.000
_cell.length_b   1.000
_cell.length_c   1.000
_cell.angle_alpha   90.00
_cell.angle_beta   90.00
_cell.angle_gamma   90.00
#
_symmetry.space_group_name_H-M   'P 1'
#
loop_
_entity.id
_entity.type
_entity.pdbx_description
1 polymer ?
#
loop_
_entity_poly.entity_id
_entity_poly.type
_entity_poly.pdbx_seq_one_letter_code
_entity_poly.pdbx_strand_id
1 'polypeptide(L)' 'MDGYHANIEKLTLTNSNFRKVLYTGKYAQLVVMSLAPGEEIGLEVHENVDQFFRFEQG' A
#
# COMPACT_ATOMS: atom_id res chain seq x y z
N MET A 1 -17.10 14.96 0.40
CA MET A 1 -15.93 14.13 0.78
C MET A 1 -15.06 14.14 -0.46
N ASP A 2 -13.93 14.84 -0.40
CA ASP A 2 -13.08 14.99 -1.57
C ASP A 2 -12.43 13.63 -1.87
N GLY A 3 -12.63 13.12 -3.09
CA GLY A 3 -12.04 11.87 -3.52
C GLY A 3 -10.52 11.97 -3.61
N TYR A 4 -9.85 10.82 -3.65
CA TYR A 4 -8.40 10.77 -3.87
C TYR A 4 -8.11 10.49 -5.35
N HIS A 5 -7.28 11.34 -5.98
CA HIS A 5 -6.85 11.18 -7.37
C HIS A 5 -5.33 11.40 -7.46
N ALA A 6 -4.60 10.38 -7.89
CA ALA A 6 -3.15 10.43 -8.06
C ALA A 6 -2.66 9.35 -9.05
N ASN A 7 -1.46 9.53 -9.60
CA ASN A 7 -0.78 8.49 -10.36
C ASN A 7 -0.16 7.47 -9.40
N ILE A 8 -0.85 6.33 -9.20
CA ILE A 8 -0.45 5.31 -8.24
C ILE A 8 0.85 4.61 -8.60
N GLU A 9 1.08 4.31 -9.88
CA GLU A 9 2.30 3.66 -10.37
C GLU A 9 3.53 4.50 -10.02
N LYS A 10 3.50 5.79 -10.33
CA LYS A 10 4.58 6.73 -9.97
C LYS A 10 4.81 6.79 -8.47
N LEU A 11 3.73 6.81 -7.67
CA LEU A 11 3.85 6.87 -6.20
C LEU A 11 4.41 5.58 -5.61
N THR A 12 4.07 4.43 -6.17
CA THR A 12 4.62 3.13 -5.74
C THR A 12 6.10 3.03 -6.10
N LEU A 13 6.47 3.31 -7.36
CA LEU A 13 7.87 3.19 -7.84
C LEU A 13 8.84 4.20 -7.22
N THR A 14 8.36 5.34 -6.73
CA THR A 14 9.20 6.37 -6.07
C THR A 14 9.18 6.29 -4.55
N ASN A 15 8.35 5.41 -3.96
CA ASN A 15 8.28 5.24 -2.52
C ASN A 15 9.41 4.33 -2.03
N SER A 16 10.18 4.79 -1.04
CA SER A 16 11.20 3.99 -0.36
C SER A 16 10.81 3.59 1.07
N ASN A 17 9.58 3.92 1.50
CA ASN A 17 9.11 3.57 2.85
C ASN A 17 8.56 2.15 2.84
N PHE A 18 8.85 1.38 3.90
CA PHE A 18 8.22 0.08 4.12
C PHE A 18 6.70 0.15 4.00
N ARG A 19 6.08 1.18 4.59
CA ARG A 19 4.65 1.48 4.44
C ARG A 19 4.39 2.99 4.48
N LYS A 20 3.60 3.47 3.53
CA LYS A 20 3.12 4.87 3.48
C LYS A 20 1.63 4.89 3.16
N VAL A 21 0.85 5.54 4.03
CA VAL A 21 -0.58 5.77 3.79
C VAL A 21 -0.73 6.89 2.77
N LEU A 22 -1.47 6.63 1.69
CA LEU A 22 -1.83 7.64 0.69
C LEU A 22 -3.21 8.23 0.96
N TYR A 23 -4.15 7.40 1.39
CA TYR A 23 -5.53 7.81 1.64
C TYR A 23 -6.22 6.87 2.61
N THR A 24 -7.01 7.42 3.54
CA THR A 24 -7.90 6.65 4.43
C THR A 24 -9.33 7.12 4.20
N GLY A 25 -10.12 6.28 3.55
CA GLY A 25 -11.55 6.46 3.39
C GLY A 25 -12.34 5.71 4.46
N LYS A 26 -13.67 5.89 4.45
CA LYS A 26 -14.58 5.23 5.40
C LYS A 26 -14.56 3.69 5.31
N TYR A 27 -14.33 3.15 4.12
CA TYR A 27 -14.44 1.71 3.82
C TYR A 27 -13.16 1.09 3.27
N ALA A 28 -12.13 1.89 3.00
CA ALA A 28 -10.88 1.43 2.41
C ALA A 28 -9.71 2.32 2.81
N GLN A 29 -8.56 1.70 3.00
CA GLN A 29 -7.28 2.40 3.17
C GLN A 29 -6.36 2.03 2.00
N LEU A 30 -5.73 3.04 1.40
CA LEU A 30 -4.75 2.88 0.34
C LEU A 30 -3.36 3.16 0.89
N VAL A 31 -2.48 2.18 0.78
CA VAL A 31 -1.07 2.27 1.17
C VAL A 31 -0.18 1.91 -0.02
N VAL A 32 1.04 2.45 -0.03
CA VAL A 32 2.14 1.96 -0.86
C VAL A 32 3.25 1.43 0.04
N MET A 33 3.95 0.40 -0.42
CA MET A 33 4.99 -0.30 0.32
C MET A 33 6.20 -0.51 -0.58
N SER A 34 7.39 -0.47 0.01
CA SER A 34 8.66 -0.82 -0.65
C SER A 34 9.45 -1.69 0.31
N LEU A 35 9.77 -2.90 -0.13
CA LEU A 35 10.53 -3.85 0.66
C LEU A 35 11.96 -3.93 0.12
N ALA A 36 12.95 -3.89 1.01
CA ALA A 36 14.33 -4.19 0.63
C ALA A 36 14.49 -5.68 0.27
N PRO A 37 15.53 -6.07 -0.51
CA PRO A 37 15.81 -7.48 -0.77
C PRO A 37 15.96 -8.27 0.54
N GLY A 38 15.16 -9.35 0.69
CA GLY A 38 15.13 -10.17 1.90
C GLY A 38 14.31 -9.59 3.06
N GLU A 39 13.72 -8.40 2.92
CA GLU A 39 12.74 -7.88 3.87
C GLU A 39 11.39 -8.58 3.65
N GLU A 40 10.66 -8.83 4.74
CA GLU A 40 9.36 -9.47 4.71
C GLU A 40 8.30 -8.53 5.28
N ILE A 41 7.05 -8.64 4.79
CA ILE A 41 5.91 -7.89 5.35
C ILE A 41 5.61 -8.35 6.78
N GLY A 42 5.97 -9.61 7.10
CA GLY A 42 5.56 -10.32 8.30
C GLY A 42 4.31 -11.15 8.06
N LEU A 43 4.16 -12.23 8.82
CA LEU A 43 2.98 -13.08 8.81
C LEU A 43 1.87 -12.40 9.61
N GLU A 44 0.72 -12.17 8.99
CA GLU A 44 -0.44 -11.54 9.63
C GLU A 44 -1.75 -12.20 9.18
N VAL A 45 -2.76 -12.18 10.06
CA VAL A 45 -4.12 -12.64 9.78
C VAL A 45 -5.09 -11.53 10.18
N HIS A 46 -5.95 -11.14 9.24
CA HIS A 46 -7.02 -10.17 9.49
C HIS A 46 -8.38 -10.87 9.46
N GLU A 47 -9.09 -10.88 10.59
CA GLU A 47 -10.42 -11.54 10.69
C GLU A 47 -11.56 -10.70 10.09
N ASN A 48 -11.36 -9.38 9.97
CA ASN A 48 -12.44 -8.42 9.75
C ASN A 48 -12.30 -7.62 8.44
N VAL A 49 -11.17 -7.74 7.74
CA VAL A 49 -10.90 -6.95 6.53
C VAL A 49 -10.21 -7.80 5.47
N ASP A 50 -10.56 -7.53 4.23
CA ASP A 50 -9.86 -8.05 3.06
C ASP A 50 -8.65 -7.16 2.73
N GLN A 51 -7.63 -7.76 2.15
CA GLN A 51 -6.45 -7.05 1.65
C GLN A 51 -6.18 -7.43 0.19
N PHE A 52 -5.91 -6.41 -0.63
CA PHE A 52 -5.53 -6.57 -2.03
C PHE A 52 -4.13 -6.02 -2.26
N PHE A 53 -3.28 -6.82 -2.91
CA PHE A 53 -1.93 -6.43 -3.32
C PHE A 53 -1.84 -6.32 -4.84
N ARG A 54 -1.26 -5.22 -5.30
CA ARG A 54 -0.80 -5.03 -6.68
C ARG A 54 0.70 -4.76 -6.66
N PHE A 55 1.45 -5.56 -7.37
CA PHE A 55 2.90 -5.42 -7.49
C PHE A 55 3.24 -4.64 -8.77
N GLU A 56 4.00 -3.56 -8.63
CA GLU A 56 4.46 -2.76 -9.78
C GLU A 56 5.90 -3.11 -10.19
N GLN A 57 6.74 -3.54 -9.23
CA GLN A 57 8.13 -3.90 -9.46
C GLN A 57 8.59 -4.92 -8.41
N GLY A 58 9.60 -5.73 -8.78
CA GLY A 58 10.35 -6.65 -7.93
C GLY A 58 11.70 -6.98 -8.57
#